data_AF-A0A9E4G1H1-F1
#
_entry.id   AF-A0A9E4G1H1-F1
#
_cell.length_a   1.000
_cell.length_b   1.000
_cell.length_c   1.000
_cell.angle_alpha   90.00
_cell.angle_beta   90.00
_cell.angle_gamma   90.00
#
_symmetry.space_group_name_H-M   'P 1'
#
loop_
_entity.id
_entity.type
_entity.pdbx_description
1 polymer ?
#
loop_
_entity_poly.entity_id
_entity_poly.type
_entity_poly.pdbx_seq_one_letter_code
_entity_poly.pdbx_strand_id
1 'polypeptide(L)'
;KLWDERKKTDITLSERYDYHKLLTKQNVTDRFRVIYGGSGTNIACCVLDLDYDNLRIYRRRVSRFVVDYTCFHYTAPTLEEAHYLCAILNSPVVNDEIKAHQPEGLWGARHIQRTPFEACAIPIFDAGNPDHLELARLSLAAHEKIEEMKGMEESRLLNGGPGRARGRAREILADEINAIDDIARRLLED
;
A
#
# COMPACT_ATOMS: atom_id res chain seq x y z
N LYS A 1 -4.76 35.10 -2.76
CA LYS A 1 -5.74 36.10 -3.28
C LYS A 1 -7.14 35.50 -3.33
N LEU A 2 -7.51 34.68 -4.32
CA LEU A 2 -8.89 34.15 -4.38
C LEU A 2 -9.33 33.32 -3.15
N TRP A 3 -8.43 32.52 -2.58
CA TRP A 3 -8.70 31.79 -1.33
C TRP A 3 -8.99 32.76 -0.17
N ASP A 4 -8.08 33.71 0.05
CA ASP A 4 -8.17 34.66 1.17
C ASP A 4 -9.41 35.56 1.08
N GLU A 5 -9.84 35.89 -0.14
CA GLU A 5 -11.06 36.67 -0.41
C GLU A 5 -12.36 35.89 -0.17
N ARG A 6 -12.33 34.55 -0.20
CA ARG A 6 -13.54 33.70 -0.17
C ARG A 6 -13.60 32.73 1.01
N LYS A 7 -12.51 32.59 1.77
CA LYS A 7 -12.46 31.68 2.91
C LYS A 7 -13.51 32.07 3.96
N LYS A 8 -14.18 31.06 4.52
CA LYS A 8 -15.15 31.22 5.62
C LYS A 8 -14.53 30.96 6.99
N THR A 9 -13.23 30.70 7.02
CA THR A 9 -12.45 30.37 8.21
C THR A 9 -11.18 31.20 8.22
N ASP A 10 -10.54 31.33 9.37
CA ASP A 10 -9.29 32.08 9.47
C ASP A 10 -8.08 31.34 8.86
N ILE A 11 -8.24 30.05 8.58
CA ILE A 11 -7.20 29.16 8.03
C ILE A 11 -6.73 29.66 6.66
N THR A 12 -5.42 29.89 6.54
CA THR A 12 -4.76 30.22 5.27
C THR A 12 -4.77 29.04 4.31
N LEU A 13 -4.54 29.29 3.01
CA LEU A 13 -4.50 28.22 2.01
C LEU A 13 -3.42 27.18 2.36
N SER A 14 -2.25 27.63 2.79
CA SER A 14 -1.12 26.77 3.18
C SER A 14 -1.46 25.90 4.39
N GLU A 15 -2.07 26.47 5.43
CA GLU A 15 -2.52 25.71 6.60
C GLU A 15 -3.64 24.72 6.26
N ARG A 16 -4.48 25.04 5.27
CA ARG A 16 -5.51 24.12 4.79
C ARG A 16 -4.90 22.94 4.05
N TYR A 17 -3.89 23.19 3.21
CA TYR A 17 -3.17 22.13 2.50
C TYR A 17 -2.39 21.24 3.46
N ASP A 18 -1.73 21.84 4.46
CA ASP A 18 -0.96 21.12 5.47
C ASP A 18 -1.75 20.88 6.76
N TYR A 19 -3.06 20.71 6.65
CA TYR A 19 -3.92 20.47 7.81
C TYR A 19 -3.49 19.17 8.52
N HIS A 20 -3.40 19.19 9.86
CA HIS A 20 -2.80 18.11 10.67
C HIS A 20 -1.36 17.73 10.28
N LYS A 21 -0.62 18.61 9.59
CA LYS A 21 0.73 18.35 9.07
C LYS A 21 0.80 17.18 8.08
N LEU A 22 -0.31 16.87 7.40
CA LEU A 22 -0.40 15.71 6.50
C LEU A 22 0.55 15.81 5.30
N LEU A 23 1.01 17.02 4.93
CA LEU A 23 2.02 17.20 3.89
C LEU A 23 3.43 17.27 4.50
N THR A 24 3.65 18.15 5.47
CA THR A 24 5.00 18.46 5.98
C THR A 24 5.58 17.38 6.90
N LYS A 25 4.75 16.49 7.47
CA LYS A 25 5.23 15.37 8.30
C LYS A 25 5.80 14.22 7.44
N GLN A 26 5.50 14.17 6.15
CA GLN A 26 5.99 13.08 5.29
C GLN A 26 7.50 13.21 5.08
N ASN A 27 8.24 12.13 5.35
CA ASN A 27 9.61 12.04 4.87
C ASN A 27 9.60 11.80 3.36
N VAL A 28 10.18 12.74 2.62
CA VAL A 28 10.22 12.73 1.15
C VAL A 28 11.56 12.24 0.59
N THR A 29 12.53 11.93 1.42
CA THR A 29 13.87 11.46 1.01
C THR A 29 14.05 9.95 1.11
N ASP A 30 13.26 9.28 1.94
CA ASP A 30 13.40 7.85 2.15
C ASP A 30 12.97 7.06 0.91
N ARG A 31 13.62 5.91 0.71
CA ARG A 31 13.55 5.11 -0.51
C ARG A 31 12.35 4.17 -0.53
N PHE A 32 12.19 3.33 0.50
CA PHE A 32 11.18 2.28 0.48
C PHE A 32 9.90 2.75 1.17
N ARG A 33 8.79 2.73 0.43
CA ARG A 33 7.49 3.16 0.94
C ARG A 33 6.44 2.10 0.70
N VAL A 34 5.76 1.71 1.78
CA VAL A 34 4.61 0.80 1.73
C VAL A 34 3.35 1.64 1.70
N ILE A 35 2.46 1.41 0.74
CA ILE A 35 1.28 2.26 0.53
C ILE A 35 0.05 1.40 0.30
N TYR A 36 -1.08 1.81 0.85
CA TYR A 36 -2.39 1.23 0.53
C TYR A 36 -3.47 2.31 0.53
N GLY A 37 -4.57 2.04 -0.17
CA GLY A 37 -5.72 2.96 -0.21
C GLY A 37 -6.50 2.96 1.10
N GLY A 38 -6.83 4.14 1.63
CA GLY A 38 -7.68 4.28 2.82
C GLY A 38 -9.16 3.97 2.55
N SER A 39 -9.55 3.86 1.28
CA SER A 39 -10.88 3.46 0.82
C SER A 39 -10.81 2.33 -0.19
N GLY A 40 -11.80 1.44 -0.14
CA GLY A 40 -11.91 0.27 -0.99
C GLY A 40 -12.61 -0.85 -0.25
N THR A 41 -13.15 -1.81 -0.96
CA THR A 41 -13.72 -3.00 -0.33
C THR A 41 -12.59 -3.85 0.21
N ASN A 42 -11.67 -4.32 -0.64
CA ASN A 42 -10.55 -5.16 -0.23
C ASN A 42 -9.27 -4.35 -0.18
N ILE A 43 -8.42 -4.60 0.82
CA ILE A 43 -7.11 -3.97 0.90
C ILE A 43 -6.26 -4.39 -0.30
N ALA A 44 -5.45 -3.45 -0.77
CA ALA A 44 -4.44 -3.68 -1.78
C ALA A 44 -3.27 -2.76 -1.43
N CYS A 45 -2.13 -3.38 -1.13
CA CYS A 45 -0.92 -2.71 -0.72
C CYS A 45 0.18 -2.91 -1.77
N CYS A 46 1.08 -1.96 -1.91
CA CYS A 46 2.28 -2.09 -2.73
C CYS A 46 3.50 -1.47 -2.06
N VAL A 47 4.68 -1.95 -2.46
CA VAL A 47 5.95 -1.30 -2.16
C VAL A 47 6.32 -0.37 -3.32
N LEU A 48 6.72 0.86 -3.01
CA LEU A 48 7.41 1.76 -3.92
C LEU A 48 8.90 1.78 -3.57
N ASP A 49 9.74 1.43 -4.54
CA ASP A 49 11.17 1.74 -4.52
C ASP A 49 11.39 3.13 -5.15
N LEU A 50 11.58 4.14 -4.30
CA LEU A 50 11.79 5.53 -4.68
C LEU A 50 13.28 5.84 -4.84
N ASP A 51 13.98 5.07 -5.66
CA ASP A 51 15.33 5.39 -6.12
C ASP A 51 15.31 6.67 -6.98
N TYR A 52 15.34 7.84 -6.32
CA TYR A 52 15.20 9.17 -6.95
C TYR A 52 16.30 9.51 -7.97
N ASP A 53 17.40 8.75 -7.99
CA ASP A 53 18.44 8.91 -9.00
C ASP A 53 18.02 8.30 -10.33
N ASN A 54 17.25 7.20 -10.30
CA ASN A 54 16.81 6.46 -11.48
C ASN A 54 15.31 6.62 -11.78
N LEU A 55 14.50 7.05 -10.81
CA LEU A 55 13.04 7.10 -10.91
C LEU A 55 12.58 8.12 -11.97
N ARG A 56 11.84 7.59 -12.95
CA ARG A 56 11.25 8.37 -14.04
C ARG A 56 9.77 8.08 -14.21
N ILE A 57 8.97 9.14 -14.27
CA ILE A 57 7.53 9.06 -14.60
C ILE A 57 7.28 9.89 -15.86
N TYR A 58 6.68 9.28 -16.89
CA TYR A 58 6.46 9.91 -18.20
C TYR A 58 7.72 10.61 -18.76
N ARG A 59 8.88 9.95 -18.63
CA ARG A 59 10.22 10.46 -19.03
C ARG A 59 10.78 11.63 -18.20
N ARG A 60 10.10 12.04 -17.12
CA ARG A 60 10.57 13.09 -16.22
C ARG A 60 11.21 12.49 -14.98
N ARG A 61 12.35 13.06 -14.56
CA ARG A 61 12.97 12.72 -13.27
C ARG A 61 12.04 13.16 -12.14
N VAL A 62 11.80 12.27 -11.19
CA VAL A 62 11.05 12.57 -9.97
C VAL A 62 12.05 12.91 -8.88
N SER A 63 11.97 14.10 -8.29
CA SER A 63 12.87 14.48 -7.20
C SER A 63 12.35 14.03 -5.84
N ARG A 64 11.02 14.05 -5.62
CA ARG A 64 10.35 13.73 -4.36
C ARG A 64 8.98 13.16 -4.62
N PHE A 65 8.48 12.33 -3.71
CA PHE A 65 7.15 11.74 -3.76
C PHE A 65 6.35 12.09 -2.49
N VAL A 66 5.09 12.48 -2.64
CA VAL A 66 4.16 12.81 -1.56
C VAL A 66 2.90 11.96 -1.75
N VAL A 67 2.44 11.35 -0.67
CA VAL A 67 1.24 10.51 -0.66
C VAL A 67 0.03 11.38 -0.35
N ASP A 68 -1.03 11.23 -1.14
CA ASP A 68 -2.30 11.92 -0.92
C ASP A 68 -3.01 11.40 0.34
N TYR A 69 -3.85 12.23 0.97
CA TYR A 69 -4.57 11.90 2.21
C TYR A 69 -5.54 10.72 2.08
N THR A 70 -5.92 10.33 0.86
CA THR A 70 -6.76 9.15 0.61
C THR A 70 -5.99 7.83 0.68
N CYS A 71 -4.67 7.88 0.81
CA CYS A 71 -3.79 6.73 0.99
C CYS A 71 -3.11 6.77 2.36
N PHE A 72 -2.82 5.59 2.88
CA PHE A 72 -2.00 5.40 4.07
C PHE A 72 -0.64 4.91 3.63
N HIS A 73 0.40 5.33 4.34
CA HIS A 73 1.76 4.95 4.01
C HIS A 73 2.61 4.70 5.26
N TYR A 74 3.60 3.83 5.08
CA TYR A 74 4.69 3.59 6.01
C TYR A 74 6.01 3.71 5.27
N THR A 75 7.04 4.17 5.96
CA THR A 75 8.38 4.27 5.41
C THR A 75 9.25 3.22 6.07
N ALA A 76 9.72 2.26 5.27
CA ALA A 76 10.51 1.15 5.77
C ALA A 76 12.02 1.46 5.62
N PRO A 77 12.84 1.14 6.61
CA PRO A 77 14.29 1.34 6.56
C PRO A 77 14.98 0.39 5.57
N THR A 78 14.40 -0.78 5.30
CA THR A 78 14.95 -1.78 4.37
C THR A 78 13.90 -2.26 3.38
N LEU A 79 14.37 -2.87 2.28
CA LEU A 79 13.50 -3.45 1.27
C LEU A 79 12.73 -4.65 1.85
N GLU A 80 13.40 -5.45 2.67
CA GLU A 80 12.85 -6.62 3.33
C GLU A 80 11.70 -6.25 4.25
N GLU A 81 11.86 -5.23 5.09
CA GLU A 81 10.79 -4.75 5.98
C GLU A 81 9.60 -4.20 5.18
N ALA A 82 9.88 -3.49 4.07
CA ALA A 82 8.83 -2.98 3.20
C ALA A 82 7.99 -4.13 2.61
N HIS A 83 8.66 -5.16 2.09
CA HIS A 83 8.00 -6.29 1.47
C HIS A 83 7.33 -7.21 2.49
N TYR A 84 7.90 -7.37 3.70
CA TYR A 84 7.27 -8.07 4.82
C TYR A 84 5.90 -7.45 5.15
N LEU A 85 5.86 -6.13 5.40
CA LEU A 85 4.62 -5.46 5.74
C LEU A 85 3.63 -5.50 4.57
N CYS A 86 4.11 -5.32 3.34
CA CYS A 86 3.29 -5.42 2.14
C CYS A 86 2.68 -6.83 1.95
N ALA A 87 3.43 -7.89 2.28
CA ALA A 87 2.93 -9.27 2.25
C ALA A 87 1.76 -9.44 3.22
N ILE A 88 1.98 -9.07 4.49
CA ILE A 88 0.96 -9.17 5.54
C ILE A 88 -0.30 -8.39 5.16
N LEU A 89 -0.15 -7.13 4.73
CA LEU A 89 -1.29 -6.29 4.38
C LEU A 89 -2.05 -6.76 3.12
N ASN A 90 -1.45 -7.61 2.29
CA ASN A 90 -2.13 -8.23 1.15
C ASN A 90 -2.64 -9.66 1.43
N SER A 91 -2.40 -10.19 2.64
CA SER A 91 -2.86 -11.52 3.02
C SER A 91 -4.39 -11.58 3.14
N PRO A 92 -5.03 -12.68 2.71
CA PRO A 92 -6.45 -12.93 2.95
C PRO A 92 -6.85 -12.80 4.43
N VAL A 93 -6.07 -13.33 5.38
CA VAL A 93 -6.37 -13.24 6.82
C VAL A 93 -6.53 -11.80 7.30
N VAL A 94 -5.61 -10.89 6.90
CA VAL A 94 -5.74 -9.47 7.25
C VAL A 94 -6.95 -8.85 6.54
N ASN A 95 -7.17 -9.17 5.27
CA ASN A 95 -8.31 -8.63 4.53
C ASN A 95 -9.67 -9.06 5.14
N ASP A 96 -9.75 -10.28 5.66
CA ASP A 96 -10.94 -10.84 6.29
C ASP A 96 -11.16 -10.24 7.68
N GLU A 97 -10.10 -10.08 8.47
CA GLU A 97 -10.16 -9.50 9.81
C GLU A 97 -10.66 -8.05 9.78
N ILE A 98 -10.20 -7.26 8.80
CA ILE A 98 -10.67 -5.87 8.68
C ILE A 98 -12.17 -5.79 8.31
N LYS A 99 -12.78 -6.84 7.74
CA LYS A 99 -14.21 -6.81 7.33
C LYS A 99 -15.14 -6.66 8.51
N ALA A 100 -14.84 -7.30 9.63
CA ALA A 100 -15.65 -7.22 10.85
C ALA A 100 -15.76 -5.77 11.36
N HIS A 101 -14.79 -4.93 11.04
CA HIS A 101 -14.69 -3.55 11.49
C HIS A 101 -14.90 -2.52 10.38
N GLN A 102 -15.13 -2.99 9.14
CA GLN A 102 -15.17 -2.11 7.98
C GLN A 102 -16.54 -1.41 7.88
N PRO A 103 -16.60 -0.07 7.82
CA PRO A 103 -17.86 0.61 7.59
C PRO A 103 -18.46 0.23 6.24
N GLU A 104 -19.75 -0.11 6.27
CA GLU A 104 -20.54 -0.46 5.08
C GLU A 104 -21.46 0.70 4.69
N GLY A 105 -21.62 0.89 3.37
CA GLY A 105 -22.69 1.71 2.83
C GLY A 105 -23.62 0.90 1.95
N LEU A 106 -24.45 1.58 1.16
CA LEU A 106 -25.45 0.95 0.29
C LEU A 106 -24.89 -0.13 -0.68
N TRP A 107 -23.58 -0.14 -0.94
CA TRP A 107 -22.93 -1.11 -1.83
C TRP A 107 -21.82 -1.90 -1.11
N GLY A 108 -22.00 -2.15 0.19
CA GLY A 108 -21.09 -2.93 1.02
C GLY A 108 -19.93 -2.11 1.62
N ALA A 109 -18.91 -2.83 2.08
CA ALA A 109 -17.76 -2.28 2.80
C ALA A 109 -16.89 -1.34 1.95
N ARG A 110 -16.49 -0.19 2.53
CA ARG A 110 -15.88 0.91 1.74
C ARG A 110 -14.65 1.61 2.31
N HIS A 111 -14.43 1.57 3.63
CA HIS A 111 -13.35 2.35 4.25
C HIS A 111 -12.42 1.44 5.03
N ILE A 112 -11.14 1.44 4.69
CA ILE A 112 -10.12 0.58 5.31
C ILE A 112 -9.34 1.37 6.37
N GLN A 113 -8.97 2.62 6.05
CA GLN A 113 -8.24 3.52 6.95
C GLN A 113 -7.08 2.80 7.70
N ARG A 114 -7.03 2.86 9.04
CA ARG A 114 -5.99 2.19 9.84
C ARG A 114 -6.43 0.83 10.38
N THR A 115 -7.61 0.36 10.00
CA THR A 115 -8.22 -0.87 10.53
C THR A 115 -7.30 -2.09 10.48
N PRO A 116 -6.43 -2.32 9.45
CA PRO A 116 -5.47 -3.43 9.50
C PRO A 116 -4.58 -3.45 10.76
N PHE A 117 -4.15 -2.28 11.24
CA PHE A 117 -3.29 -2.15 12.41
C PHE A 117 -4.06 -2.08 13.74
N GLU A 118 -5.39 -1.89 13.66
CA GLU A 118 -6.27 -1.85 14.82
C GLU A 118 -6.91 -3.22 15.08
N ALA A 119 -7.11 -4.02 14.02
CA ALA A 119 -7.72 -5.34 14.07
C ALA A 119 -6.69 -6.48 14.11
N CYS A 120 -5.48 -6.29 13.58
CA CYS A 120 -4.45 -7.32 13.56
C CYS A 120 -3.24 -6.90 14.40
N ALA A 121 -2.74 -7.80 15.24
CA ALA A 121 -1.52 -7.62 16.04
C ALA A 121 -0.26 -7.85 15.19
N ILE A 122 -0.08 -7.06 14.13
CA ILE A 122 1.03 -7.21 13.18
C ILE A 122 2.38 -7.03 13.93
N PRO A 123 3.24 -8.06 13.98
CA PRO A 123 4.53 -7.97 14.64
C PRO A 123 5.44 -6.92 14.00
N ILE A 124 6.37 -6.38 14.79
CA ILE A 124 7.46 -5.57 14.24
C ILE A 124 8.38 -6.50 13.45
N PHE A 125 8.82 -6.05 12.28
CA PHE A 125 9.74 -6.81 11.45
C PHE A 125 11.02 -7.19 12.21
N ASP A 126 11.48 -8.40 11.96
CA ASP A 126 12.67 -9.00 12.58
C ASP A 126 13.44 -9.74 11.50
N ALA A 127 14.63 -9.24 11.17
CA ALA A 127 15.51 -9.84 10.18
C ALA A 127 16.12 -11.18 10.63
N GLY A 128 15.98 -11.55 11.91
CA GLY A 128 16.32 -12.87 12.43
C GLY A 128 15.20 -13.90 12.31
N ASN A 129 13.96 -13.48 12.01
CA ASN A 129 12.81 -14.37 11.92
C ASN A 129 12.66 -14.92 10.49
N PRO A 130 12.74 -16.26 10.29
CA PRO A 130 12.65 -16.85 8.95
C PRO A 130 11.28 -16.65 8.29
N ASP A 131 10.18 -16.61 9.05
CA ASP A 131 8.84 -16.36 8.50
C ASP A 131 8.72 -14.91 8.00
N HIS A 132 9.34 -13.95 8.70
CA HIS A 132 9.36 -12.55 8.26
C HIS A 132 10.15 -12.37 6.96
N LEU A 133 11.30 -13.02 6.85
CA LEU A 133 12.11 -13.02 5.63
C LEU A 133 11.41 -13.72 4.47
N GLU A 134 10.71 -14.82 4.74
CA GLU A 134 9.97 -15.54 3.70
C GLU A 134 8.78 -14.74 3.17
N LEU A 135 8.04 -14.04 4.03
CA LEU A 135 7.02 -13.09 3.62
C LEU A 135 7.58 -11.98 2.72
N ALA A 136 8.73 -11.41 3.09
CA ALA A 136 9.40 -10.41 2.27
C ALA A 136 9.79 -10.98 0.89
N ARG A 137 10.34 -12.19 0.85
CA ARG A 137 10.74 -12.87 -0.39
C ARG A 137 9.54 -13.15 -1.30
N LEU A 138 8.44 -13.69 -0.75
CA LEU A 138 7.22 -13.98 -1.52
C LEU A 138 6.60 -12.71 -2.09
N SER A 139 6.55 -11.64 -1.30
CA SER A 139 6.07 -10.32 -1.75
C SER A 139 6.92 -9.75 -2.87
N LEU A 140 8.26 -9.83 -2.76
CA LEU A 140 9.15 -9.36 -3.82
C LEU A 140 8.98 -10.19 -5.10
N ALA A 141 8.95 -11.53 -5.00
CA ALA A 141 8.72 -12.41 -6.14
C ALA A 141 7.38 -12.14 -6.84
N ALA A 142 6.31 -11.86 -6.07
CA ALA A 142 5.02 -11.47 -6.63
C ALA A 142 5.08 -10.12 -7.38
N HIS A 143 5.85 -9.14 -6.90
CA HIS A 143 6.06 -7.88 -7.61
C HIS A 143 6.82 -8.10 -8.93
N GLU A 144 7.91 -8.87 -8.90
CA GLU A 144 8.72 -9.20 -10.08
C GLU A 144 7.89 -9.92 -11.15
N LYS A 145 7.13 -10.95 -10.76
CA LYS A 145 6.25 -11.70 -11.65
C LYS A 145 5.20 -10.80 -12.32
N ILE A 146 4.63 -9.85 -11.59
CA ILE A 146 3.67 -8.89 -12.15
C ILE A 146 4.35 -7.88 -13.10
N GLU A 147 5.54 -7.39 -12.78
CA GLU A 147 6.29 -6.48 -13.67
C GLU A 147 6.71 -7.18 -14.97
N GLU A 148 7.17 -8.43 -14.89
CA GLU A 148 7.47 -9.24 -16.07
C GLU A 148 6.23 -9.40 -16.96
N MET A 149 5.09 -9.77 -16.36
CA MET A 149 3.82 -9.91 -17.07
C MET A 149 3.32 -8.61 -17.68
N LYS A 150 3.60 -7.44 -17.09
CA LYS A 150 3.27 -6.13 -17.70
C LYS A 150 4.12 -5.83 -18.93
N GLY A 151 5.36 -6.31 -18.97
CA GLY A 151 6.30 -6.08 -20.06
C GLY A 151 6.04 -6.89 -21.33
N MET A 152 5.22 -7.94 -21.25
CA MET A 152 4.88 -8.79 -22.40
C MET A 152 3.98 -8.07 -23.41
N GLU A 153 4.26 -8.23 -24.71
CA GLU A 153 3.58 -7.51 -25.80
C GLU A 153 2.08 -7.83 -25.86
N GLU A 154 1.68 -9.08 -25.62
CA GLU A 154 0.28 -9.51 -25.58
C GLU A 154 -0.39 -9.36 -24.21
N SER A 155 0.26 -8.72 -23.24
CA SER A 155 -0.25 -8.63 -21.88
C SER A 155 -1.62 -7.94 -21.83
N ARG A 156 -2.58 -8.63 -21.22
CA ARG A 156 -3.93 -8.08 -20.95
C ARG A 156 -4.10 -7.66 -19.50
N LEU A 157 -3.02 -7.66 -18.71
CA LEU A 157 -3.09 -7.43 -17.26
C LEU A 157 -3.76 -6.09 -16.95
N LEU A 158 -3.35 -5.04 -17.64
CA LEU A 158 -3.86 -3.67 -17.46
C LEU A 158 -5.12 -3.35 -18.28
N ASN A 159 -5.69 -4.33 -19.01
CA ASN A 159 -6.87 -4.09 -19.85
C ASN A 159 -8.14 -3.90 -19.01
N GLY A 160 -8.80 -2.77 -19.18
CA GLY A 160 -9.94 -2.37 -18.33
C GLY A 160 -9.50 -1.66 -17.06
N GLY A 161 -10.45 -1.14 -16.29
CA GLY A 161 -10.14 -0.29 -15.14
C GLY A 161 -9.35 -1.00 -14.03
N PRO A 162 -8.81 -0.24 -13.05
CA PRO A 162 -7.92 -0.75 -11.99
C PRO A 162 -8.47 -1.95 -11.21
N GLY A 163 -9.79 -2.04 -11.02
CA GLY A 163 -10.42 -3.18 -10.36
C GLY A 163 -10.20 -4.50 -11.11
N ARG A 164 -10.31 -4.51 -12.45
CA ARG A 164 -10.08 -5.71 -13.26
C ARG A 164 -8.61 -6.09 -13.27
N ALA A 165 -7.73 -5.09 -13.36
CA ALA A 165 -6.28 -5.32 -13.30
C ALA A 165 -5.87 -6.00 -11.99
N ARG A 166 -6.42 -5.54 -10.85
CA ARG A 166 -6.20 -6.20 -9.55
C ARG A 166 -6.76 -7.62 -9.49
N GLY A 167 -7.94 -7.86 -10.04
CA GLY A 167 -8.53 -9.20 -10.11
C GLY A 167 -7.60 -10.19 -10.82
N ARG A 168 -7.13 -9.83 -12.02
CA ARG A 168 -6.17 -10.65 -12.77
C ARG A 168 -4.83 -10.83 -12.07
N ALA A 169 -4.31 -9.77 -11.43
CA ALA A 169 -3.09 -9.88 -10.66
C ALA A 169 -3.23 -10.91 -9.52
N ARG A 170 -4.36 -10.92 -8.81
CA ARG A 170 -4.65 -11.92 -7.78
C ARG A 170 -4.79 -13.33 -8.34
N GLU A 171 -5.40 -13.49 -9.51
CA GLU A 171 -5.48 -14.80 -10.18
C GLU A 171 -4.09 -15.33 -10.55
N ILE A 172 -3.21 -14.48 -11.09
CA ILE A 172 -1.83 -14.85 -11.46
C ILE A 172 -0.97 -15.17 -10.23
N LEU A 173 -1.23 -14.46 -9.12
CA LEU A 173 -0.47 -14.56 -7.88
C LEU A 173 -1.12 -15.47 -6.84
N ALA A 174 -2.06 -16.33 -7.24
CA ALA A 174 -2.83 -17.14 -6.29
C ALA A 174 -1.94 -17.99 -5.38
N ASP A 175 -0.91 -18.62 -5.94
CA ASP A 175 0.02 -19.48 -5.19
C ASP A 175 0.85 -18.66 -4.18
N GLU A 176 1.40 -17.52 -4.60
CA GLU A 176 2.15 -16.62 -3.72
C GLU A 176 1.26 -16.05 -2.61
N ILE A 177 0.03 -15.67 -2.94
CA ILE A 177 -0.94 -15.14 -1.98
C ILE A 177 -1.32 -16.21 -0.95
N ASN A 178 -1.54 -17.45 -1.36
CA ASN A 178 -1.85 -18.55 -0.44
C ASN A 178 -0.67 -18.84 0.51
N ALA A 179 0.55 -18.88 -0.02
CA ALA A 179 1.74 -19.08 0.82
C ALA A 179 1.95 -17.92 1.82
N ILE A 180 1.69 -16.68 1.39
CA ILE A 180 1.69 -15.51 2.28
C ILE A 180 0.62 -15.66 3.36
N ASP A 181 -0.59 -16.10 3.01
CA ASP A 181 -1.69 -16.27 3.97
C ASP A 181 -1.35 -17.28 5.07
N ASP A 182 -0.79 -18.43 4.69
CA ASP A 182 -0.41 -19.49 5.62
C ASP A 182 0.61 -19.01 6.66
N ILE A 183 1.57 -18.18 6.24
CA ILE A 183 2.57 -17.60 7.15
C ILE A 183 1.94 -16.49 8.00
N ALA A 184 1.15 -15.62 7.38
CA ALA A 184 0.49 -14.51 8.08
C ALA A 184 -0.45 -15.00 9.18
N ARG A 185 -1.22 -16.07 8.97
CA ARG A 185 -2.09 -16.66 10.00
C ARG A 185 -1.30 -17.08 11.24
N ARG A 186 -0.20 -17.81 11.05
CA ARG A 186 0.67 -18.23 12.17
C ARG A 186 1.20 -17.05 12.97
N LEU A 187 1.58 -15.96 12.29
CA LEU A 187 2.15 -14.77 12.96
C LEU A 187 1.11 -13.90 13.66
N LEU A 188 -0.16 -13.97 13.27
CA LEU A 188 -1.23 -13.09 13.77
C LEU A 188 -2.14 -13.78 14.81
N GLU A 189 -2.09 -15.10 14.90
CA GLU A 189 -2.83 -15.90 15.90
C GLU A 189 -2.06 -16.09 17.22
N ASP A 190 -0.79 -15.70 17.27
CA ASP A 190 0.09 -15.70 18.47
C ASP A 190 -0.07 -14.42 19.32
#